data_AF-A0A956K3W8-F1
#
_entry.id   AF-A0A956K3W8-F1
#
_cell.length_a   1.000
_cell.length_b   1.000
_cell.length_c   1.000
_cell.angle_alpha   90.00
_cell.angle_beta   90.00
_cell.angle_gamma   90.00
#
_symmetry.space_group_name_H-M   'P 1'
#
loop_
_entity.id
_entity.type
_entity.pdbx_description
1 polymer ?
#
loop_
_entity_poly.entity_id
_entity_poly.type
_entity_poly.pdbx_seq_one_letter_code
_entity_poly.pdbx_strand_id
1 'polypeptide(L)'
;MSRPRSIAPIAPIAALLVVVVLLGATLAMTVGPGDFGLGEVLALLAAELRGQAVDPRAHAILWELRLPRVLLALLVGAGLGSAGALTQGLFRNPLASPGVLGLSTGAAAAVILGFALGLDEQGCGSRRRSRASAR
;
A
#
# COMPACT_ATOMS: atom_id res chain seq x y z
N MET A 1 -22.13 21.64 35.27
CA MET A 1 -21.74 22.45 34.09
C MET A 1 -20.50 21.83 33.45
N SER A 2 -20.70 20.93 32.50
CA SER A 2 -19.66 20.21 31.76
C SER A 2 -19.09 21.09 30.65
N ARG A 3 -17.87 21.62 30.84
CA ARG A 3 -17.13 22.31 29.77
C ARG A 3 -16.90 21.32 28.62
N PRO A 4 -17.31 21.62 27.37
CA PRO A 4 -16.99 20.76 26.25
C PRO A 4 -15.47 20.70 26.12
N ARG A 5 -14.90 19.48 26.23
CA ARG A 5 -13.47 19.26 26.00
C ARG A 5 -13.20 19.60 24.54
N SER A 6 -12.53 20.72 24.31
CA SER A 6 -12.27 21.23 22.96
C SER A 6 -11.43 20.21 22.19
N ILE A 7 -12.04 19.59 21.18
CA ILE A 7 -11.40 18.77 20.12
C ILE A 7 -10.50 19.60 19.18
N ALA A 8 -10.25 20.88 19.50
CA ALA A 8 -9.54 21.85 18.68
C ALA A 8 -8.13 21.42 18.21
N PRO A 9 -7.28 20.70 18.97
CA PRO A 9 -5.95 20.34 18.49
C PRO A 9 -5.92 19.09 17.60
N ILE A 10 -6.99 18.27 17.57
CA ILE A 10 -7.03 17.04 16.78
C ILE A 10 -7.29 17.35 15.30
N ALA A 11 -8.18 18.32 15.02
CA ALA A 11 -8.52 18.74 13.67
C ALA A 11 -7.30 19.18 12.81
N PRO A 12 -6.39 20.05 13.28
CA PRO A 12 -5.23 20.44 12.48
C PRO A 12 -4.24 19.28 12.28
N ILE A 13 -4.07 18.39 13.26
CA ILE A 13 -3.19 17.21 13.13
C ILE A 13 -3.76 16.24 12.08
N ALA A 14 -5.07 15.96 12.14
CA ALA A 14 -5.74 15.12 11.17
C ALA A 14 -5.66 15.71 9.75
N ALA A 15 -5.86 17.03 9.61
CA ALA A 15 -5.71 17.71 8.33
C ALA A 15 -4.28 17.61 7.78
N LEU A 16 -3.27 17.82 8.63
CA LEU A 16 -1.87 17.66 8.27
C LEU A 16 -1.57 16.23 7.80
N LEU A 17 -2.06 15.22 8.52
CA LEU A 17 -1.87 13.82 8.14
C LEU A 17 -2.50 13.51 6.77
N VAL A 18 -3.70 14.03 6.51
CA VAL A 18 -4.35 13.89 5.19
C VAL A 18 -3.49 14.53 4.10
N VAL A 19 -2.98 15.74 4.32
CA VAL A 19 -2.09 16.41 3.35
C VAL A 19 -0.83 15.59 3.09
N VAL A 20 -0.19 15.06 4.14
CA VAL A 20 1.01 14.22 4.02
C VAL A 20 0.71 12.94 3.24
N VAL A 21 -0.42 12.29 3.50
CA VAL A 21 -0.86 11.08 2.78
C VAL A 21 -1.10 11.38 1.30
N LEU A 22 -1.77 12.50 0.99
CA LEU A 22 -2.02 12.91 -0.40
C LEU A 22 -0.72 13.23 -1.14
N LEU A 23 0.20 13.98 -0.52
CA LEU A 23 1.51 14.26 -1.09
C LEU A 23 2.34 12.99 -1.29
N GLY A 24 2.33 12.08 -0.31
CA GLY A 24 3.01 10.79 -0.43
C GLY A 24 2.45 9.94 -1.57
N ALA A 25 1.12 9.91 -1.73
CA ALA A 25 0.46 9.20 -2.82
C ALA A 25 0.79 9.80 -4.20
N THR A 26 0.79 11.13 -4.33
CA THR A 26 1.16 11.78 -5.60
C THR A 26 2.63 11.54 -5.95
N LEU A 27 3.53 11.65 -4.98
CA LEU A 27 4.95 11.31 -5.16
C LEU A 27 5.15 9.84 -5.53
N ALA A 28 4.45 8.92 -4.88
CA ALA A 28 4.54 7.50 -5.20
C ALA A 28 3.97 7.16 -6.60
N MET A 29 3.05 7.98 -7.11
CA MET A 29 2.53 7.87 -8.47
C MET A 29 3.47 8.43 -9.53
N THR A 30 4.25 9.47 -9.23
CA THR A 30 5.14 10.13 -10.20
C THR A 30 6.56 9.56 -10.20
N VAL A 31 7.09 9.19 -9.03
CA VAL A 31 8.46 8.71 -8.88
C VAL A 31 8.58 7.24 -9.28
N GLY A 32 9.32 6.96 -10.35
CA GLY A 32 9.64 5.60 -10.79
C GLY A 32 10.30 5.57 -12.16
N PRO A 33 10.62 4.37 -12.69
CA PRO A 33 11.13 4.23 -14.05
C PRO A 33 10.09 4.74 -15.07
N GLY A 34 10.51 5.65 -15.95
CA GLY A 34 9.64 6.41 -16.84
C GLY A 34 9.26 7.75 -16.20
N ASP A 35 9.63 8.85 -16.87
CA ASP A 35 9.25 10.21 -16.47
C ASP A 35 7.75 10.37 -16.75
N PHE A 36 6.92 10.21 -15.71
CA PHE A 36 5.49 10.50 -15.78
C PHE A 36 5.21 11.76 -14.98
N GLY A 37 4.86 12.84 -15.67
CA GLY A 37 4.43 14.08 -15.02
C GLY A 37 3.09 13.91 -14.30
N LEU A 38 2.79 14.76 -13.31
CA LEU A 38 1.47 14.79 -12.66
C LEU A 38 0.32 14.93 -13.68
N GLY A 39 0.54 15.76 -14.71
CA GLY A 39 -0.42 15.97 -15.80
C GLY A 39 -0.65 14.70 -16.62
N GLU A 40 0.39 13.91 -16.88
CA GLU A 40 0.28 12.65 -17.61
C GLU A 40 -0.42 11.59 -16.78
N VAL A 41 -0.08 11.44 -15.49
CA VAL A 41 -0.78 10.51 -14.59
C VAL A 41 -2.28 10.80 -14.58
N LEU A 42 -2.68 12.08 -14.46
CA LEU A 42 -4.09 12.48 -14.49
C LEU A 42 -4.73 12.25 -15.86
N ALA A 43 -4.01 12.54 -16.95
CA ALA A 43 -4.49 12.31 -18.31
C ALA A 43 -4.70 10.81 -18.59
N LEU A 44 -3.78 9.95 -18.14
CA LEU A 44 -3.85 8.49 -18.27
C LEU A 44 -5.00 7.91 -17.45
N LEU A 45 -5.19 8.40 -16.22
CA LEU A 45 -6.33 7.99 -15.38
C LEU A 45 -7.67 8.42 -16.01
N ALA A 46 -7.75 9.64 -16.53
CA ALA A 46 -8.94 10.17 -17.18
C ALA A 46 -9.22 9.49 -18.54
N ALA A 47 -8.17 9.15 -19.29
CA ALA A 47 -8.28 8.41 -20.54
C ALA A 47 -8.82 7.00 -20.31
N GLU A 48 -8.35 6.32 -19.27
CA GLU A 48 -8.85 4.99 -18.88
C GLU A 48 -10.33 5.04 -18.48
N LEU A 49 -10.71 6.01 -17.64
CA LEU A 49 -12.11 6.21 -17.23
C LEU A 49 -13.04 6.53 -18.41
N ARG A 50 -12.49 7.08 -19.50
CA ARG A 50 -13.21 7.40 -20.74
C ARG A 50 -13.12 6.28 -21.79
N GLY A 51 -12.44 5.17 -21.49
CA GLY A 51 -12.22 4.07 -22.43
C GLY A 51 -11.41 4.45 -23.68
N GLN A 52 -10.54 5.45 -23.56
CA GLN A 52 -9.67 5.89 -24.65
C GLN A 52 -8.47 4.94 -24.78
N ALA A 53 -7.93 4.80 -25.99
CA ALA A 53 -6.70 4.04 -26.19
C ALA A 53 -5.52 4.76 -25.54
N VAL A 54 -4.86 4.07 -24.61
CA VAL A 54 -3.68 4.54 -23.89
C VAL A 54 -2.48 3.68 -24.29
N ASP A 55 -1.26 4.24 -24.22
CA ASP A 55 -0.04 3.47 -24.41
C ASP A 55 -0.02 2.23 -23.48
N PRO A 56 0.07 1.00 -24.01
CA PRO A 56 -0.01 -0.21 -23.20
C PRO A 56 1.07 -0.31 -22.13
N ARG A 57 2.25 0.28 -22.37
CA ARG A 57 3.35 0.28 -21.39
C ARG A 57 3.04 1.22 -20.23
N ALA A 58 2.62 2.44 -20.53
CA ALA A 58 2.19 3.41 -19.51
C ALA A 58 1.02 2.86 -18.67
N HIS A 59 0.03 2.24 -19.31
CA HIS A 59 -1.10 1.62 -18.62
C HIS A 59 -0.63 0.54 -17.63
N ALA A 60 0.18 -0.43 -18.07
CA ALA A 60 0.68 -1.50 -17.20
C ALA A 60 1.50 -0.96 -16.01
N ILE A 61 2.36 0.04 -16.25
CA ILE A 61 3.17 0.64 -15.18
C ILE A 61 2.27 1.29 -14.12
N LEU A 62 1.28 2.09 -14.52
CA LEU A 62 0.39 2.75 -13.57
C LEU A 62 -0.54 1.75 -12.87
N TRP A 63 -1.27 0.94 -13.62
CA TRP A 63 -2.36 0.12 -13.10
C TRP A 63 -1.91 -1.19 -12.46
N GLU A 64 -0.88 -1.85 -13.01
CA GLU A 64 -0.42 -3.14 -12.51
C GLU A 64 0.73 -3.02 -11.50
N LEU A 65 1.50 -1.93 -11.55
CA LEU A 65 2.68 -1.74 -10.71
C LEU A 65 2.50 -0.66 -9.64
N ARG A 66 2.20 0.58 -10.04
CA ARG A 66 2.22 1.73 -9.14
C ARG A 66 0.98 1.78 -8.24
N LEU A 67 -0.21 1.70 -8.84
CA LEU A 67 -1.49 1.80 -8.13
C LEU A 67 -1.63 0.73 -7.03
N PRO A 68 -1.42 -0.57 -7.29
CA PRO A 68 -1.53 -1.59 -6.25
C PRO A 68 -0.52 -1.38 -5.13
N ARG A 69 0.69 -0.88 -5.44
CA ARG A 69 1.72 -0.58 -4.44
C ARG A 69 1.33 0.58 -3.51
N VAL A 70 0.75 1.65 -4.06
CA VAL A 70 0.26 2.78 -3.25
C VAL A 70 -0.90 2.36 -2.37
N LEU A 71 -1.86 1.61 -2.92
CA LEU A 71 -2.98 1.07 -2.14
C LEU A 71 -2.49 0.16 -1.01
N LEU A 72 -1.55 -0.75 -1.30
CA LEU A 72 -0.93 -1.60 -0.28
C LEU A 72 -0.25 -0.77 0.81
N ALA A 73 0.52 0.25 0.46
CA ALA A 73 1.20 1.12 1.42
C ALA A 73 0.20 1.85 2.34
N LEU A 74 -0.92 2.34 1.80
CA LEU A 74 -1.98 2.97 2.58
C LEU A 74 -2.65 1.99 3.54
N LEU A 75 -2.99 0.79 3.06
CA LEU A 75 -3.63 -0.24 3.88
C LEU A 75 -2.70 -0.74 5.00
N VAL A 76 -1.44 -1.01 4.68
CA VAL A 76 -0.43 -1.45 5.65
C VAL A 76 -0.16 -0.35 6.68
N GLY A 77 0.00 0.91 6.24
CA GLY A 77 0.20 2.05 7.13
C GLY A 77 -0.98 2.27 8.08
N ALA A 78 -2.21 2.21 7.57
CA ALA A 78 -3.43 2.29 8.39
C ALA A 78 -3.51 1.14 9.40
N GLY A 79 -3.25 -0.10 8.96
CA GLY A 79 -3.23 -1.27 9.83
C GLY A 79 -2.19 -1.18 10.94
N LEU A 80 -0.97 -0.75 10.64
CA LEU A 80 0.11 -0.56 11.63
C LEU A 80 -0.23 0.57 12.62
N GLY A 81 -0.78 1.68 12.13
CA GLY A 81 -1.23 2.79 12.98
C GLY A 81 -2.34 2.37 13.95
N SER A 82 -3.34 1.64 13.45
CA SER A 82 -4.43 1.10 14.27
C SER A 82 -3.93 0.08 15.29
N ALA A 83 -3.06 -0.86 14.88
CA ALA A 83 -2.46 -1.84 15.79
C ALA A 83 -1.63 -1.16 16.90
N GLY A 84 -0.89 -0.11 16.57
CA GLY A 84 -0.17 0.72 17.54
C GLY A 84 -1.10 1.37 18.56
N ALA A 85 -2.12 2.08 18.08
CA ALA A 85 -3.10 2.75 18.94
C ALA A 85 -3.85 1.78 19.87
N LEU A 86 -4.25 0.61 19.34
CA LEU A 86 -4.90 -0.44 20.12
C LEU A 86 -3.97 -1.01 21.19
N THR A 87 -2.72 -1.29 20.84
CA THR A 87 -1.73 -1.86 21.78
C THR A 87 -1.41 -0.86 22.89
N GLN A 88 -1.20 0.41 22.54
CA GLN A 88 -0.97 1.49 23.51
C GLN A 88 -2.19 1.68 24.44
N GLY A 89 -3.41 1.60 23.89
CA GLY A 89 -4.66 1.70 24.67
C GLY A 89 -4.90 0.51 25.60
N LEU A 90 -4.61 -0.71 25.14
CA LEU A 90 -4.76 -1.95 25.90
C LEU A 90 -3.83 -1.99 27.11
N PHE A 91 -2.54 -1.70 26.88
CA PHE A 91 -1.54 -1.71 27.95
C PHE A 91 -1.52 -0.42 28.76
N ARG A 92 -2.27 0.61 28.35
CA ARG A 92 -2.22 1.97 28.90
C ARG A 92 -0.78 2.48 29.04
N ASN A 93 0.07 2.10 28.08
CA ASN A 93 1.49 2.39 28.05
C ASN A 93 1.83 2.98 26.68
N PRO A 94 2.17 4.27 26.59
CA PRO A 94 2.50 4.92 25.31
C PRO A 94 3.76 4.33 24.65
N LEU A 95 4.59 3.58 25.40
CA LEU A 95 5.77 2.90 24.89
C LEU A 95 5.48 1.47 24.39
N ALA A 96 4.25 0.97 24.56
CA ALA A 96 3.89 -0.35 24.07
C ALA A 96 3.81 -0.36 22.54
N SER A 97 4.31 -1.42 21.92
CA SER A 97 4.27 -1.62 20.48
C SER A 97 3.63 -2.97 20.13
N PRO A 98 2.95 -3.07 18.97
CA PRO A 98 2.28 -4.32 18.56
C PRO A 98 3.26 -5.47 18.33
N GLY A 99 4.56 -5.17 18.13
CA GLY A 99 5.60 -6.18 17.91
C GLY A 99 5.84 -7.12 19.10
N VAL A 100 5.52 -6.68 20.32
CA VAL A 100 5.75 -7.49 21.54
C VAL A 100 4.79 -8.69 21.64
N LEU A 101 3.70 -8.70 20.85
CA LEU A 101 2.71 -9.78 20.83
C LEU A 101 3.13 -10.99 19.98
N GLY A 102 4.30 -10.96 19.33
CA GLY A 102 4.80 -12.08 18.51
C GLY A 102 4.13 -12.22 17.13
N LEU A 103 3.31 -11.23 16.71
CA LEU A 103 2.63 -11.26 15.41
C LEU A 103 3.61 -11.27 14.23
N SER A 104 4.73 -10.54 14.35
CA SER A 104 5.75 -10.45 13.29
C SER A 104 6.53 -11.77 13.11
N THR A 105 6.96 -12.40 14.21
CA THR A 105 7.66 -13.69 14.17
C THR A 105 6.73 -14.81 13.72
N GLY A 106 5.46 -14.79 14.12
CA GLY A 106 4.44 -15.72 13.60
C GLY A 106 4.20 -15.57 12.10
N ALA A 107 4.07 -14.34 11.59
CA ALA A 107 3.94 -14.09 10.16
C ALA A 107 5.19 -14.56 9.38
N ALA A 108 6.40 -14.28 9.88
CA ALA A 108 7.64 -14.75 9.26
C ALA A 108 7.72 -16.29 9.22
N ALA A 109 7.36 -16.96 10.32
CA ALA A 109 7.33 -18.42 10.38
C ALA A 109 6.32 -19.01 9.38
N ALA A 110 5.13 -18.39 9.24
CA ALA A 110 4.13 -18.81 8.26
C ALA A 110 4.63 -18.67 6.81
N VAL A 111 5.32 -17.58 6.49
CA VAL A 111 5.95 -17.38 5.16
C VAL A 111 7.00 -18.44 4.89
N ILE A 112 7.91 -18.68 5.83
CA ILE A 112 8.97 -19.70 5.70
C ILE A 112 8.35 -21.10 5.53
N LEU A 113 7.31 -21.41 6.30
CA LEU A 113 6.60 -22.68 6.19
C LEU A 113 5.91 -22.81 4.84
N GLY A 114 5.28 -21.76 4.34
CA GLY A 114 4.67 -21.75 3.01
C GLY A 114 5.68 -22.03 1.89
N PHE A 115 6.86 -21.43 1.97
CA PHE A 115 7.96 -21.73 1.05
C PHE A 115 8.48 -23.16 1.19
N ALA A 116 8.66 -23.65 2.42
CA ALA A 116 9.10 -25.02 2.68
C ALA A 116 8.11 -26.07 2.14
N LEU A 117 6.80 -25.76 2.17
CA LEU A 117 5.74 -26.60 1.64
C LEU A 117 5.50 -26.42 0.12
N GLY A 118 6.24 -25.53 -0.55
CA GLY A 118 6.13 -25.33 -1.99
C GLY A 118 4.93 -24.50 -2.44
N LEU A 119 4.37 -23.64 -1.59
CA LEU A 119 3.23 -22.78 -1.94
C LEU A 119 3.57 -21.64 -2.93
N ASP A 120 4.85 -21.47 -3.29
CA ASP A 120 5.33 -20.47 -4.26
C ASP A 120 5.11 -20.89 -5.74
N GLU A 121 4.81 -22.16 -6.01
CA GLU A 121 4.87 -22.78 -7.35
C GLU A 121 3.81 -22.31 -8.38
N GLN A 122 2.86 -21.45 -8.04
CA GLN A 122 1.71 -21.16 -8.93
C GLN A 122 1.86 -19.91 -9.83
N GLY A 123 2.91 -19.10 -9.68
CA GLY A 123 2.98 -17.78 -10.35
C GLY A 123 3.87 -17.66 -11.60
N CYS A 124 4.98 -18.40 -11.71
CA CYS A 124 6.02 -18.08 -12.70
C CYS A 124 6.49 -19.26 -13.58
N GLY A 125 6.09 -20.50 -13.27
CA GLY A 125 6.55 -21.70 -13.98
C GLY A 125 5.75 -22.10 -15.23
N SER A 126 4.47 -21.73 -15.33
CA SER A 126 3.58 -22.25 -16.39
C SER A 126 3.75 -21.56 -17.75
N ARG A 127 4.16 -20.28 -17.79
CA ARG A 127 4.38 -19.56 -19.07
C ARG A 127 5.68 -19.95 -19.78
N ARG A 128 6.66 -20.52 -19.08
CA ARG A 128 7.91 -20.98 -19.71
C ARG A 128 7.77 -22.30 -20.46
N ARG A 129 6.89 -23.22 -20.01
CA ARG A 129 6.67 -24.50 -20.70
C ARG A 129 5.88 -24.39 -22.00
N SER A 130 4.97 -23.44 -22.11
CA SER A 130 4.18 -23.23 -23.35
C SER A 130 5.03 -22.71 -24.52
N ARG A 131 6.05 -21.87 -24.27
CA ARG A 131 6.97 -21.40 -25.32
C ARG A 131 8.03 -22.42 -25.74
N ALA A 132 8.34 -23.41 -24.89
CA ALA A 132 9.29 -24.47 -25.22
C ALA A 132 8.68 -25.56 -26.12
N SER A 133 7.35 -25.73 -26.09
CA SER A 133 6.63 -26.72 -26.90
C SER A 133 6.20 -26.20 -28.28
N ALA A 134 6.43 -24.91 -28.57
CA ALA A 134 6.08 -24.26 -29.84
C ALA A 134 7.31 -24.00 -30.73
N ARG A 135 8.42 -24.69 -30.47
CA ARG A 135 9.62 -24.72 -31.32
C ARG A 135 9.96 -26.15 -31.69
#